data_AF-W1XXJ3-F1
#
_entry.id   AF-W1XXJ3-F1
#
_cell.length_a   1.000
_cell.length_b   1.000
_cell.length_c   1.000
_cell.angle_alpha   90.00
_cell.angle_beta   90.00
_cell.angle_gamma   90.00
#
_symmetry.space_group_name_H-M   'P 1'
#
loop_
_entity.id
_entity.type
_entity.pdbx_description
1 polymer ?
#
loop_
_entity_poly.entity_id
_entity_poly.type
_entity_poly.pdbx_seq_one_letter_code
_entity_poly.pdbx_strand_id
1 'polypeptide(L)' 'ITTTPKPNWANVDIVGAFRRALNVPIYFTTDVNSSAYGEVVARNNAGGHIENLVYYTIGTGIGAGVIQRGE' A
#
# COMPACT_ATOMS: atom_id res chain seq x y z
N ILE A 1 -2.62 9.67 7.23
CA ILE A 1 -3.10 10.29 5.97
C ILE A 1 -2.84 11.78 6.08
N THR A 2 -2.10 12.41 5.16
CA THR A 2 -1.64 13.80 5.33
C THR A 2 -2.63 14.81 4.74
N THR A 3 -2.79 14.82 3.41
CA THR A 3 -3.65 15.77 2.70
C THR A 3 -4.81 15.05 2.03
N THR A 4 -6.05 15.42 2.36
CA THR A 4 -7.26 14.87 1.72
C THR A 4 -8.43 15.86 1.87
N PRO A 5 -9.33 15.97 0.88
CA PRO A 5 -10.53 16.80 0.99
C PRO A 5 -11.61 16.16 1.87
N LYS A 6 -11.45 14.89 2.28
CA LYS A 6 -12.41 14.22 3.14
C LYS A 6 -12.37 14.83 4.55
N PRO A 7 -13.51 15.36 5.08
CA PRO A 7 -13.55 15.95 6.40
C PRO A 7 -13.04 14.98 7.47
N ASN A 8 -12.25 15.50 8.42
CA ASN A 8 -11.72 14.75 9.57
C ASN A 8 -10.73 13.62 9.25
N TRP A 9 -10.26 13.46 8.01
CA TRP A 9 -9.30 12.40 7.65
C TRP A 9 -7.84 12.86 7.58
N ALA A 10 -7.60 14.18 7.47
CA ALA A 10 -6.26 14.73 7.52
C ALA A 10 -5.63 14.50 8.90
N ASN A 11 -4.39 14.00 8.90
CA ASN A 11 -3.56 13.68 10.06
C ASN A 11 -4.16 12.68 11.07
N VAL A 12 -5.15 11.89 10.67
CA VAL A 12 -5.70 10.84 11.55
C VAL A 12 -4.64 9.79 11.88
N ASP A 13 -4.53 9.47 13.17
CA ASP A 13 -3.75 8.36 13.72
C ASP A 13 -4.47 7.01 13.51
N ILE A 14 -4.47 6.55 12.25
CA ILE A 14 -5.10 5.28 11.86
C ILE A 14 -4.37 4.10 12.52
N VAL A 15 -3.04 4.11 12.51
CA VAL A 15 -2.23 3.00 13.03
C VAL A 15 -2.43 2.86 14.54
N GLY A 16 -2.43 3.95 15.30
CA GLY A 16 -2.68 3.89 16.73
C GLY A 16 -4.09 3.42 17.08
N ALA A 17 -5.11 3.82 16.29
CA ALA A 17 -6.48 3.32 16.47
C ALA A 17 -6.55 1.79 16.36
N PHE A 18 -5.93 1.22 15.32
CA PHE A 18 -5.91 -0.23 15.15
C PHE A 18 -5.01 -0.94 16.17
N ARG A 19 -3.87 -0.35 16.56
CA ARG A 19 -3.00 -0.94 17.61
C ARG A 19 -3.74 -1.11 18.93
N ARG A 20 -4.51 -0.10 19.34
CA ARG A 20 -5.32 -0.14 20.57
C ARG A 20 -6.42 -1.19 20.52
N ALA A 21 -6.96 -1.48 19.33
CA ALA A 21 -8.08 -2.40 19.16
C ALA A 21 -7.67 -3.86 18.90
N LEU A 22 -6.57 -4.10 18.19
CA LEU A 22 -6.27 -5.43 17.61
C LEU A 22 -5.05 -6.13 18.23
N ASN A 23 -4.17 -5.43 18.95
CA ASN A 23 -2.97 -5.99 19.59
C ASN A 23 -2.14 -6.98 18.72
N VAL A 24 -1.99 -6.66 17.43
CA VAL A 24 -1.19 -7.42 16.44
C VAL A 24 -0.26 -6.48 15.67
N PRO A 25 0.79 -6.99 14.99
CA PRO A 25 1.62 -6.18 14.10
C PRO A 25 0.78 -5.50 13.00
N ILE A 26 1.07 -4.23 12.74
CA ILE A 26 0.35 -3.42 11.73
C ILE A 26 1.37 -2.76 10.81
N TYR A 27 1.21 -3.01 9.51
CA TYR A 27 1.96 -2.36 8.44
C TYR A 27 1.04 -1.38 7.71
N PHE A 28 1.56 -0.19 7.40
CA PHE A 28 0.79 0.88 6.79
C PHE A 28 1.50 1.38 5.54
N THR A 29 0.76 1.45 4.44
CA THR A 29 1.25 1.89 3.13
C THR A 29 0.09 2.45 2.31
N THR A 30 0.37 2.98 1.12
CA THR A 30 -0.68 3.44 0.20
C THR A 30 -1.40 2.25 -0.44
N ASP A 31 -2.61 2.46 -0.93
CA ASP A 31 -3.35 1.45 -1.69
C ASP A 31 -2.55 0.94 -2.89
N VAL A 32 -1.95 1.84 -3.68
CA VAL A 32 -1.13 1.48 -4.85
C VAL A 32 0.15 0.73 -4.50
N ASN A 33 0.80 1.03 -3.37
CA ASN A 33 1.94 0.24 -2.89
C ASN A 33 1.50 -1.17 -2.46
N SER A 34 0.33 -1.29 -1.81
CA SER A 34 -0.20 -2.59 -1.43
C SER A 34 -0.54 -3.45 -2.65
N SER A 35 -1.08 -2.84 -3.72
CA SER A 35 -1.32 -3.52 -5.00
C SER A 35 -0.02 -3.95 -5.67
N ALA A 36 0.99 -3.08 -5.73
CA ALA A 36 2.31 -3.41 -6.28
C ALA A 36 2.93 -4.62 -5.55
N TYR A 37 2.89 -4.61 -4.21
CA TYR A 37 3.36 -5.71 -3.39
C TYR A 37 2.59 -7.01 -3.67
N GLY A 38 1.25 -6.94 -3.77
CA GLY A 38 0.41 -8.08 -4.09
C GLY A 38 0.78 -8.75 -5.42
N GLU A 39 1.02 -7.95 -6.47
CA GLU A 39 1.45 -8.46 -7.78
C GLU A 39 2.81 -9.18 -7.68
N VAL A 40 3.78 -8.60 -6.99
CA VAL A 40 5.10 -9.23 -6.81
C VAL A 40 4.98 -10.54 -6.02
N VAL A 41 4.24 -10.55 -4.91
CA VAL A 41 4.03 -11.76 -4.10
C VAL A 41 3.34 -12.85 -4.92
N ALA A 42 2.27 -12.53 -5.63
CA ALA A 42 1.53 -13.50 -6.42
C ALA A 42 2.40 -14.13 -7.51
N ARG A 43 3.17 -13.31 -8.24
CA ARG A 43 4.07 -13.78 -9.31
C ARG A 43 5.22 -14.60 -8.78
N ASN A 44 5.84 -14.18 -7.68
CA ASN A 44 6.98 -14.89 -7.10
C ASN A 44 6.54 -16.23 -6.48
N ASN A 45 5.36 -16.29 -5.86
CA ASN A 45 4.79 -17.54 -5.36
C ASN A 45 4.44 -18.54 -6.48
N ALA A 46 4.18 -18.05 -7.69
CA ALA A 46 3.94 -18.89 -8.87
C ALA A 46 5.25 -19.36 -9.56
N GLY A 47 6.42 -19.17 -8.92
CA GLY A 47 7.72 -19.54 -9.46
C GLY A 47 8.36 -18.47 -10.34
N GLY A 48 7.78 -17.28 -10.41
CA GLY A 48 8.41 -16.11 -11.02
C GLY A 48 9.50 -15.49 -10.12
N HIS A 49 10.20 -14.50 -10.67
CA HIS A 49 11.13 -13.67 -9.91
C HIS A 49 11.08 -12.23 -10.42
N ILE A 50 10.29 -11.42 -9.72
CA ILE A 50 10.09 -9.99 -9.97
C ILE A 50 10.74 -9.21 -8.83
N GLU A 51 11.72 -8.37 -9.18
CA GLU A 51 12.36 -7.43 -8.27
C GLU A 51 12.09 -5.97 -8.63
N ASN A 52 11.53 -5.70 -9.81
CA ASN A 52 11.23 -4.36 -10.27
C ASN A 52 9.84 -4.35 -10.91
N LEU A 53 8.95 -3.50 -10.41
CA LEU A 53 7.58 -3.40 -10.87
C LEU A 53 7.06 -1.98 -10.68
N VAL A 54 6.31 -1.48 -11.66
CA VAL A 54 5.52 -0.25 -11.50
C VAL A 54 4.06 -0.61 -11.70
N TYR A 55 3.26 -0.38 -10.66
CA TYR A 55 1.82 -0.54 -10.68
C TYR A 55 1.17 0.82 -10.87
N TYR A 56 0.30 0.95 -11.87
CA TYR A 56 -0.53 2.14 -12.06
C TYR A 56 -1.99 1.79 -11.82
N THR A 57 -2.68 2.62 -11.04
CA THR A 57 -4.15 2.64 -11.03
C THR A 57 -4.64 3.84 -11.82
N ILE A 58 -5.60 3.62 -12.71
CA ILE A 58 -6.22 4.65 -13.55
C ILE A 58 -7.74 4.51 -13.38
N GLY A 59 -8.35 5.49 -12.71
CA GLY A 59 -9.79 5.51 -12.44
C GLY A 59 -10.25 6.91 -12.05
N THR A 60 -10.98 7.04 -10.94
CA THR A 60 -11.38 8.36 -10.39
C THR A 60 -10.19 9.28 -10.11
N GLY A 61 -9.02 8.69 -9.83
CA GLY A 61 -7.73 9.36 -9.82
C GLY A 61 -6.66 8.49 -10.47
N ILE A 62 -5.45 9.03 -10.56
CA ILE A 62 -4.26 8.30 -11.01
C ILE A 62 -3.31 8.17 -9.83
N GLY A 63 -2.79 6.97 -9.61
CA GLY A 63 -1.80 6.68 -8.59
C GLY A 63 -0.81 5.62 -9.07
N ALA A 64 0.38 5.60 -8.48
CA ALA A 64 1.41 4.64 -8.82
C ALA A 64 2.10 4.08 -7.57
N GLY A 65 2.37 2.78 -7.57
CA GLY A 65 3.23 2.09 -6.61
C GLY A 65 4.44 1.53 -7.35
N VAL A 66 5.62 1.65 -6.77
CA VAL A 66 6.88 1.22 -7.41
C VAL A 66 7.58 0.27 -6.46
N ILE A 67 8.02 -0.87 -6.99
CA ILE A 67 8.98 -1.77 -6.36
C ILE A 67 10.27 -1.69 -7.17
N GLN A 68 11.39 -1.42 -6.49
CA GLN A 68 12.71 -1.33 -7.10
C GLN A 68 13.71 -2.15 -6.28
N ARG A 69 14.35 -3.15 -6.92
CA ARG A 69 15.24 -4.11 -6.25
C ARG A 69 14.57 -4.80 -5.04
N GLY A 70 13.28 -5.11 -5.17
CA GLY A 70 12.51 -5.83 -4.15
C GLY A 70 11.90 -4.99 -3.02
N GLU A 71 12.08 -3.66 -3.04
CA GLU A 71 11.54 -2.71 -2.06
C GLU A 71 10.51 -1.76 -2.67
#